data_AF-A0A7W4HJM1-F1
#
_entry.id   AF-A0A7W4HJM1-F1
#
_cell.length_a   1.000
_cell.length_b   1.000
_cell.length_c   1.000
_cell.angle_alpha   90.00
_cell.angle_beta   90.00
_cell.angle_gamma   90.00
#
_symmetry.space_group_name_H-M   'P 1'
#
loop_
_entity.id
_entity.type
_entity.pdbx_description
1 polymer ?
#
loop_
_entity_poly.entity_id
_entity_poly.type
_entity_poly.pdbx_seq_one_letter_code
_entity_poly.pdbx_strand_id
1 'polypeptide(L)'
;MAQITHNNFTFTVLEELQVRFPELIDLILNSESIDNAQKQYWLDILPSMTNEQIDRLFNILMTEKIEIEKLDLQFQEDVKALNEKHLIQWQALQSKKAKEKIAEAEKEDTSKQDAEDALGMLGSL
;
A
#
# COMPACT_ATOMS: atom_id res chain seq x y z
N MET A 1 -3.23 -37.30 -14.90
CA MET A 1 -3.92 -36.16 -14.26
C MET A 1 -3.06 -35.78 -13.08
N ALA A 2 -2.52 -34.57 -13.08
CA ALA A 2 -1.70 -34.06 -12.01
C ALA A 2 -2.53 -33.21 -11.06
N GLN A 3 -2.15 -33.19 -9.79
CA GLN A 3 -2.79 -32.39 -8.75
C GLN A 3 -1.91 -31.20 -8.42
N ILE A 4 -2.50 -30.01 -8.41
CA ILE A 4 -1.82 -28.77 -8.01
C ILE A 4 -2.54 -28.24 -6.78
N THR A 5 -1.80 -28.06 -5.68
CA THR A 5 -2.35 -27.43 -4.48
C THR A 5 -2.05 -25.93 -4.51
N HIS A 6 -3.09 -25.11 -4.42
CA HIS A 6 -2.99 -23.65 -4.36
C HIS A 6 -4.03 -23.10 -3.37
N ASN A 7 -3.60 -22.23 -2.44
CA ASN A 7 -4.45 -21.63 -1.40
C ASN A 7 -5.36 -22.63 -0.65
N ASN A 8 -4.76 -23.73 -0.16
CA ASN A 8 -5.43 -24.80 0.57
C ASN A 8 -6.49 -25.58 -0.24
N PHE A 9 -6.58 -25.37 -1.55
CA PHE A 9 -7.43 -26.13 -2.46
C PHE A 9 -6.57 -26.96 -3.41
N THR A 10 -7.04 -28.17 -3.74
CA THR A 10 -6.35 -29.06 -4.67
C THR A 10 -7.11 -29.09 -5.99
N PHE A 11 -6.44 -28.60 -7.04
CA PHE A 11 -6.94 -28.58 -8.40
C PHE A 11 -6.46 -29.81 -9.15
N THR A 12 -7.31 -30.34 -10.01
CA THR A 12 -6.96 -31.45 -10.91
C THR A 12 -6.72 -30.89 -12.30
N VAL A 13 -5.54 -31.14 -12.87
CA VAL A 13 -5.15 -30.61 -14.18
C VAL A 13 -4.56 -31.71 -15.04
N LEU A 14 -4.88 -31.68 -16.33
CA LEU A 14 -4.24 -32.54 -17.32
C LEU A 14 -2.76 -32.19 -17.45
N GLU A 15 -1.88 -33.20 -17.38
CA GLU A 15 -0.41 -33.00 -17.46
C GLU A 15 0.00 -32.30 -18.76
N GLU A 16 -0.70 -32.60 -19.87
CA GLU A 16 -0.46 -31.92 -21.15
C GLU A 16 -0.71 -30.41 -21.09
N LEU A 17 -1.68 -29.95 -20.30
CA LEU A 17 -1.98 -28.52 -20.17
C LEU A 17 -0.89 -27.81 -19.39
N GLN A 18 -0.29 -28.47 -18.39
CA GLN A 18 0.83 -27.92 -17.63
C GLN A 18 2.07 -27.68 -18.50
N VAL A 19 2.26 -28.52 -19.52
CA VAL A 19 3.36 -28.37 -20.47
C VAL A 19 3.03 -27.33 -21.54
N ARG A 20 1.79 -27.35 -22.06
CA ARG A 20 1.38 -26.51 -23.19
C ARG A 20 1.05 -25.07 -22.79
N PHE A 21 0.46 -24.86 -21.63
CA PHE A 21 -0.06 -23.58 -21.17
C PHE A 21 0.31 -23.27 -19.70
N PRO A 22 1.60 -23.35 -19.32
CA PRO A 22 2.03 -23.14 -17.94
C PRO A 22 1.63 -21.76 -17.41
N GLU A 23 1.81 -20.70 -18.22
CA GLU A 23 1.51 -19.33 -17.81
C GLU A 23 0.01 -19.08 -17.64
N LEU A 24 -0.83 -19.66 -18.52
CA LEU A 24 -2.28 -19.51 -18.40
C LEU A 24 -2.81 -20.23 -17.15
N ILE A 25 -2.26 -21.40 -16.82
CA ILE A 25 -2.63 -22.10 -15.58
C ILE A 25 -2.24 -21.25 -14.37
N ASP A 26 -1.06 -20.65 -14.37
CA ASP A 26 -0.64 -19.74 -13.30
C ASP A 26 -1.59 -18.54 -13.18
N LEU A 27 -1.98 -17.91 -14.30
CA LEU A 27 -2.95 -16.80 -14.31
C LEU A 27 -4.32 -17.23 -13.77
N ILE A 28 -4.83 -18.40 -14.16
CA ILE A 28 -6.11 -18.91 -13.66
C ILE A 28 -6.03 -19.15 -12.15
N LEU A 29 -4.97 -19.80 -11.67
CA LEU A 29 -4.82 -20.11 -10.25
C LEU A 29 -4.67 -18.85 -9.38
N ASN A 30 -3.95 -17.84 -9.88
CA ASN A 30 -3.73 -16.58 -9.16
C ASN A 30 -4.81 -15.52 -9.39
N SER A 31 -5.74 -15.70 -10.34
CA SER A 31 -6.82 -14.72 -10.56
C SER A 31 -7.66 -14.54 -9.30
N GLU A 32 -7.84 -13.28 -8.91
CA GLU A 32 -8.61 -12.88 -7.73
C GLU A 32 -10.10 -12.69 -8.06
N SER A 33 -10.43 -12.53 -9.35
CA SER A 33 -11.81 -12.34 -9.83
C SER A 33 -12.62 -13.63 -9.94
N ILE A 34 -12.00 -14.80 -9.78
CA ILE A 34 -12.67 -16.11 -9.87
C ILE A 34 -12.42 -16.98 -8.63
N ASP A 35 -13.44 -17.74 -8.23
CA ASP A 35 -13.35 -18.65 -7.09
C ASP A 35 -12.70 -20.01 -7.45
N ASN A 36 -12.43 -20.86 -6.45
CA ASN A 36 -11.80 -22.16 -6.66
C ASN A 36 -12.63 -23.12 -7.54
N ALA A 37 -13.97 -23.03 -7.50
CA ALA A 37 -14.82 -23.88 -8.34
C ALA A 37 -14.74 -23.42 -9.81
N GLN A 38 -14.75 -22.12 -10.05
CA GLN A 38 -14.57 -21.53 -11.37
C GLN A 38 -13.18 -21.80 -11.93
N LYS A 39 -12.13 -21.70 -11.10
CA LYS A 39 -10.75 -22.08 -11.47
C LYS A 39 -10.69 -23.52 -11.96
N GLN A 40 -11.26 -24.46 -11.21
CA GLN A 40 -11.33 -25.86 -11.64
C GLN A 40 -12.13 -26.01 -12.94
N TYR A 41 -13.27 -25.35 -13.06
CA TYR A 41 -14.08 -25.37 -14.29
C TYR A 41 -13.30 -24.87 -15.51
N TRP A 42 -12.58 -23.75 -15.40
CA TRP A 42 -11.73 -23.25 -16.49
C TRP A 42 -10.67 -24.26 -16.89
N LEU A 43 -10.03 -24.91 -15.92
CA LEU A 43 -9.02 -25.95 -16.16
C LEU A 43 -9.60 -27.19 -16.85
N ASP A 44 -10.84 -27.56 -16.54
CA ASP A 44 -11.53 -28.70 -17.13
C ASP A 44 -11.98 -28.44 -18.57
N ILE A 45 -12.36 -27.19 -18.90
CA ILE A 45 -12.80 -26.83 -20.26
C ILE A 45 -11.66 -26.42 -21.19
N LEU A 46 -10.47 -26.10 -20.67
CA LEU A 46 -9.28 -25.74 -21.46
C LEU A 46 -9.00 -26.67 -22.65
N PRO A 47 -9.05 -28.01 -22.53
CA PRO A 47 -8.81 -28.92 -23.65
C PRO A 47 -9.84 -28.81 -24.77
N SER A 48 -11.04 -28.31 -24.45
CA SER A 48 -12.15 -28.18 -25.39
C SER A 48 -12.22 -26.79 -26.04
N MET A 49 -11.40 -25.84 -25.58
CA MET A 49 -11.37 -24.48 -26.12
C MET A 49 -10.53 -24.38 -27.39
N THR A 50 -10.92 -23.47 -28.29
CA THR A 50 -10.11 -23.12 -29.46
C THR A 50 -8.95 -22.19 -29.07
N ASN A 51 -7.92 -22.12 -29.91
CA ASN A 51 -6.79 -21.23 -29.66
C ASN A 51 -7.22 -19.77 -29.48
N GLU A 52 -8.18 -19.28 -30.27
CA GLU A 52 -8.71 -17.91 -30.14
C GLU A 52 -9.41 -17.67 -28.79
N GLN A 53 -10.12 -18.68 -28.28
CA GLN A 53 -10.76 -18.60 -26.96
C GLN A 53 -9.73 -18.61 -25.84
N ILE A 54 -8.68 -19.43 -25.98
CA ILE A 54 -7.54 -19.48 -25.05
C ILE A 54 -6.82 -18.14 -25.03
N ASP A 55 -6.52 -17.55 -26.19
CA ASP A 55 -5.87 -16.23 -26.30
C ASP A 55 -6.74 -15.14 -25.67
N ARG A 56 -8.06 -15.19 -25.89
CA ARG A 56 -8.97 -14.22 -25.27
C ARG A 56 -9.00 -14.35 -23.76
N LEU A 57 -9.07 -15.58 -23.23
CA LEU A 57 -9.03 -15.83 -21.79
C LEU A 57 -7.70 -15.32 -21.20
N PHE A 58 -6.58 -15.65 -21.84
CA PHE A 58 -5.26 -15.18 -21.44
C PHE A 58 -5.20 -13.65 -21.37
N ASN A 59 -5.67 -12.96 -22.41
CA ASN A 59 -5.68 -11.50 -22.44
C ASN A 59 -6.54 -10.91 -21.33
N ILE A 60 -7.73 -11.47 -21.05
CA ILE A 60 -8.60 -10.99 -19.97
C ILE A 60 -7.89 -11.11 -18.62
N LEU A 61 -7.33 -12.28 -18.31
CA LEU A 61 -6.66 -12.53 -17.02
C LEU A 61 -5.36 -11.72 -16.90
N MET A 62 -4.63 -11.52 -18.00
CA MET A 62 -3.43 -10.70 -18.01
C MET A 62 -3.75 -9.22 -17.78
N THR A 63 -4.81 -8.70 -18.42
CA THR A 63 -5.27 -7.33 -18.17
C THR A 63 -5.71 -7.15 -16.72
N GLU A 64 -6.48 -8.10 -16.17
CA GLU A 64 -6.87 -8.09 -14.76
C GLU A 64 -5.64 -7.96 -13.84
N LYS A 65 -4.64 -8.82 -14.03
CA LYS A 65 -3.40 -8.79 -13.25
C LYS A 65 -2.70 -7.43 -13.32
N ILE A 66 -2.55 -6.87 -14.52
CA ILE A 66 -1.90 -5.56 -14.73
C ILE A 66 -2.69 -4.43 -14.04
N GLU A 67 -4.02 -4.47 -14.11
CA GLU A 67 -4.86 -3.45 -13.47
C GLU A 67 -4.78 -3.53 -11.95
N ILE A 68 -4.77 -4.73 -11.38
CA ILE A 68 -4.58 -4.94 -9.94
C ILE A 68 -3.20 -4.47 -9.48
N GLU A 69 -2.13 -4.84 -10.19
CA GLU A 69 -0.76 -4.39 -9.88
C GLU A 69 -0.64 -2.87 -9.97
N LYS A 70 -1.26 -2.25 -10.98
CA LYS A 70 -1.29 -0.80 -11.13
C LYS A 70 -2.02 -0.12 -9.97
N LEU A 71 -3.15 -0.67 -9.54
CA LEU A 71 -3.89 -0.16 -8.39
C LEU A 71 -3.05 -0.26 -7.12
N ASP A 72 -2.40 -1.40 -6.88
CA ASP A 72 -1.56 -1.58 -5.69
C ASP A 72 -0.39 -0.58 -5.66
N LEU A 73 0.27 -0.36 -6.80
CA LEU A 73 1.32 0.67 -6.92
C LEU A 73 0.79 2.07 -6.58
N GLN A 74 -0.38 2.45 -7.11
CA GLN A 74 -1.01 3.73 -6.80
C GLN A 74 -1.34 3.85 -5.31
N PHE A 75 -1.90 2.81 -4.70
CA PHE A 75 -2.18 2.79 -3.26
C PHE A 75 -0.90 2.93 -2.43
N GLN A 76 0.19 2.26 -2.81
CA GLN A 76 1.48 2.38 -2.13
C GLN A 76 2.06 3.80 -2.24
N GLU A 77 1.94 4.45 -3.39
CA GLU A 77 2.34 5.83 -3.59
C GLU A 77 1.51 6.80 -2.74
N ASP A 78 0.18 6.61 -2.70
CA ASP A 78 -0.72 7.43 -1.90
C ASP A 78 -0.42 7.30 -0.40
N VAL A 79 -0.13 6.09 0.09
CA VAL A 79 0.27 5.84 1.48
C VAL A 79 1.60 6.53 1.79
N LYS A 80 2.58 6.48 0.89
CA LYS A 80 3.86 7.18 1.08
C LYS A 80 3.66 8.69 1.13
N ALA A 81 2.89 9.26 0.20
CA ALA A 81 2.58 10.69 0.17
C ALA A 81 1.85 11.14 1.44
N LEU A 82 0.91 10.32 1.94
CA LEU A 82 0.20 10.59 3.19
C LEU A 82 1.17 10.58 4.39
N ASN A 83 2.04 9.58 4.49
CA ASN A 83 3.05 9.48 5.56
C ASN A 83 4.02 10.67 5.54
N GLU A 84 4.51 11.06 4.37
CA GLU A 84 5.37 12.25 4.21
C GLU A 84 4.66 13.52 4.67
N LYS A 85 3.40 13.71 4.27
CA LYS A 85 2.59 14.86 4.70
C LYS A 85 2.43 14.89 6.22
N HIS A 86 2.15 13.76 6.85
CA HIS A 86 2.05 13.67 8.32
C HIS A 86 3.39 13.97 9.01
N LEU A 87 4.51 13.48 8.47
CA LEU A 87 5.84 13.76 9.01
C LEU A 87 6.17 15.26 8.95
N ILE A 88 5.93 15.91 7.82
CA ILE A 88 6.16 17.34 7.64
C ILE A 88 5.27 18.16 8.58
N GLN A 89 3.99 17.82 8.68
CA GLN A 89 3.07 18.50 9.59
C GLN A 89 3.50 18.35 11.06
N TRP A 90 3.95 17.17 11.45
CA TRP A 90 4.45 16.93 12.79
C TRP A 90 5.71 17.75 13.08
N GLN A 91 6.68 17.78 12.15
CA GLN A 91 7.88 18.62 12.27
C GLN A 91 7.54 20.12 12.35
N ALA A 92 6.57 20.59 11.57
CA ALA A 92 6.11 21.97 11.61
C ALA A 92 5.47 22.32 12.97
N LEU A 93 4.65 21.42 13.53
CA LEU A 93 4.07 21.57 14.86
C LEU A 93 5.13 21.58 15.96
N GLN A 94 6.14 20.71 15.89
CA GLN A 94 7.26 20.71 16.85
C GLN A 94 8.04 22.02 16.78
N SER A 95 8.34 22.49 15.57
CA SER A 95 9.06 23.75 15.36
C SER A 95 8.27 24.94 15.88
N LYS A 96 6.94 24.95 15.68
CA LYS A 96 6.06 25.98 16.22
C LYS A 96 6.04 25.98 17.75
N LYS A 97 5.87 24.80 18.37
CA LYS A 97 5.93 24.65 19.84
C LYS A 97 7.29 25.06 20.41
N ALA A 98 8.38 24.76 19.72
CA ALA A 98 9.72 25.18 20.13
C ALA A 98 9.85 26.71 20.10
N LYS A 99 9.38 27.37 19.04
CA LYS A 99 9.35 28.84 18.95
C LYS A 99 8.48 29.48 20.02
N GLU A 100 7.30 28.93 20.27
CA GLU A 100 6.39 29.41 21.33
C GLU A 100 7.06 29.32 22.71
N LYS A 101 7.71 28.18 23.03
CA LYS A 101 8.47 28.02 24.27
C LYS A 101 9.61 29.02 24.43
N ILE A 102 10.37 29.29 23.35
CA ILE A 102 11.46 30.28 23.38
C ILE A 102 10.90 31.67 23.63
N ALA A 103 9.84 32.06 22.91
CA ALA A 103 9.21 33.37 23.08
C ALA A 103 8.60 33.56 24.48
N GLU A 104 8.07 32.49 25.08
CA GLU A 104 7.54 32.52 26.44
C GLU A 104 8.65 32.61 27.49
N ALA A 105 9.75 31.87 27.31
CA ALA A 105 10.94 31.99 28.16
C ALA A 105 11.58 33.39 28.08
N GLU A 106 11.70 33.97 26.87
CA GLU A 106 12.21 35.33 26.69
C GLU A 106 11.33 36.37 27.39
N LYS A 107 10.00 36.25 27.30
CA LYS A 107 9.07 37.13 28.01
C LYS A 107 9.19 37.00 29.54
N GLU A 108 9.33 35.77 30.05
CA GLU A 108 9.53 35.55 31.48
C GLU A 108 10.86 36.13 31.97
N ASP A 109 11.96 35.98 31.21
CA ASP A 109 13.27 36.52 31.57
C ASP A 109 13.26 38.05 31.56
N THR A 110 12.69 38.66 30.52
CA THR A 110 12.60 40.13 30.42
C THR A 110 11.72 40.69 31.54
N SER A 111 10.59 40.04 31.86
CA SER A 111 9.70 40.48 32.94
C SER A 111 10.35 40.37 34.33
N LYS A 112 11.20 39.37 34.58
CA LYS A 112 11.95 39.25 35.83
C LYS A 112 13.04 40.31 35.93
N GLN A 113 13.75 40.55 34.83
CA GLN A 113 14.81 41.53 34.78
C GLN A 113 14.27 42.95 34.96
N ASP A 114 13.16 43.29 34.32
CA ASP A 114 12.45 44.57 34.51
C ASP A 114 11.93 44.74 35.95
N ALA A 115 11.46 43.65 36.58
CA ALA A 115 10.99 43.69 37.97
C ALA A 115 12.15 43.87 38.98
N GLU A 116 13.29 43.23 38.75
CA GLU A 116 14.49 43.40 39.58
C GLU A 116 15.09 44.81 39.44
N ASP A 117 15.14 45.35 38.22
CA ASP A 117 15.68 46.70 37.96
C ASP A 117 14.80 47.79 38.60
N ALA A 118 13.48 47.62 38.56
CA ALA A 118 12.53 48.52 39.25
C ALA A 118 12.65 48.48 40.78
N LEU A 119 12.92 47.31 41.37
CA LEU A 119 13.15 47.16 42.81
C LEU A 119 14.50 47.77 43.25
N GLY A 120 15.54 47.64 42.42
CA GLY A 120 16.83 48.27 42.66
C GLY A 120 16.77 49.80 42.70
N MET A 121 15.95 50.41 41.84
CA MET A 121 15.73 51.86 41.85
C MET A 121 14.96 52.35 43.09
N LEU A 122 14.03 51.56 43.62
CA LEU A 122 13.27 51.91 44.83
C LEU A 122 14.08 51.75 46.14
N GLY A 123 15.07 50.86 46.17
CA GLY A 123 15.95 50.67 47.33
C GLY A 123 17.06 51.72 47.48
N SER A 124 17.21 52.62 46.51
CA SER A 124 18.24 53.66 46.46
C SER A 124 17.75 55.06 46.88
N LEU A 125 16.51 55.19 47.35
CA LEU A 125 15.93 56.44 47.88
C LEU A 125 15.96 56.46 49.42
#